data_AF-A0A0G0H9X2-F1
#
_entry.id   AF-A0A0G0H9X2-F1
#
_cell.length_a   1.000
_cell.length_b   1.000
_cell.length_c   1.000
_cell.angle_alpha   90.00
_cell.angle_beta   90.00
_cell.angle_gamma   90.00
#
_symmetry.space_group_name_H-M   'P 1'
#
loop_
_entity.id
_entity.type
_entity.pdbx_description
1 polymer ?
#
loop_
_entity_poly.entity_id
_entity_poly.type
_entity_poly.pdbx_seq_one_letter_code
_entity_poly.pdbx_strand_id
1 'polypeptide(L)'
;MCYDLNMTGKKITQLDTINFAVDTFGLYAILIKARCRSGKLLGLWGGENLRVEIDNIKPRETPSVDKPQYVDIPPAWNGTALKGLAKTVIFLLPLNKGSHTLKLIPTRGAIIETYSITPIQNPPEISFSLDDQAEDGDRRPWYAFALIDLPLESLTADVTVDWHLFDGDDVKLIVDGHIEQNRKSIFWGNWAWHAKPEQIFSGVRREEKTFVRQLTKDVHYIEFWVDKTPTLHTVTLDLGDYTPKRIPTVEDPEWTGGFADDPDQIILARALFGEARKTLVPDKARVAIGWVIKNRVKSNRWPNTYWGVITEPEQFSSFNKDDPNREYVEDPLYKGLEIDKTAWEHSYKIAGKIINSEVSDLTKRANHYYDDSINTPGWAEKQKPTLTISYVNEYEERANIFFFKL
;
A
#
# COMPACT_ATOMS: atom_id res chain seq x y z
N MET A 1 4.83 -15.32 7.00
CA MET A 1 4.53 -15.83 8.36
C MET A 1 3.27 -15.15 8.90
N CYS A 2 2.45 -15.80 9.75
CA CYS A 2 1.36 -15.14 10.46
C CYS A 2 1.94 -14.54 11.75
N TYR A 3 1.85 -13.22 11.93
CA TYR A 3 2.27 -12.59 13.18
C TYR A 3 1.08 -12.58 14.15
N ASP A 4 0.87 -13.69 14.86
CA ASP A 4 -0.07 -13.73 15.98
C ASP A 4 0.65 -13.26 17.25
N LEU A 5 0.82 -11.94 17.36
CA LEU A 5 1.31 -11.35 18.59
C LEU A 5 0.11 -11.12 19.52
N ASN A 6 -0.20 -12.14 20.32
CA ASN A 6 -1.12 -12.05 21.45
C ASN A 6 -0.60 -11.02 22.48
N MET A 7 -0.79 -9.72 22.19
CA MET A 7 -0.63 -8.68 23.19
C MET A 7 -1.87 -8.68 24.08
N THR A 8 -1.79 -9.35 25.21
CA THR A 8 -2.86 -9.35 26.21
C THR A 8 -3.12 -7.94 26.74
N GLY A 9 -4.20 -7.30 26.26
CA GLY A 9 -4.83 -6.13 26.88
C GLY A 9 -3.92 -4.92 27.15
N LYS A 10 -2.97 -4.64 26.25
CA LYS A 10 -2.01 -3.52 26.43
C LYS A 10 -2.76 -2.19 26.40
N LYS A 11 -2.75 -1.46 27.52
CA LYS A 11 -3.17 -0.06 27.54
C LYS A 11 -2.06 0.80 26.94
N ILE A 12 -2.39 1.56 25.91
CA ILE A 12 -1.51 2.57 25.32
C ILE A 12 -2.07 3.96 25.62
N THR A 13 -1.20 4.93 25.93
CA THR A 13 -1.55 6.34 26.21
C THR A 13 -0.73 7.33 25.39
N GLN A 14 0.25 6.83 24.65
CA GLN A 14 1.11 7.56 23.73
C GLN A 14 1.26 6.73 22.43
N LEU A 15 1.81 7.35 21.39
CA LEU A 15 2.13 6.67 20.13
C LEU A 15 2.94 5.39 20.41
N ASP A 16 2.45 4.29 19.88
CA ASP A 16 3.13 2.99 19.88
C ASP A 16 3.36 2.58 18.43
N THR A 17 4.61 2.27 18.06
CA THR A 17 4.97 1.89 16.69
C THR A 17 5.43 0.44 16.69
N ILE A 18 4.72 -0.40 15.95
CA ILE A 18 5.05 -1.79 15.75
C ILE A 18 5.74 -1.88 14.39
N ASN A 19 7.00 -2.32 14.38
CA ASN A 19 7.70 -2.64 13.14
C ASN A 19 7.44 -4.12 12.82
N PHE A 20 7.06 -4.41 11.59
CA PHE A 20 6.88 -5.76 11.10
C PHE A 20 7.50 -5.90 9.72
N ALA A 21 7.76 -7.12 9.28
CA ALA A 21 8.23 -7.37 7.93
C ALA A 21 7.32 -8.39 7.25
N VAL A 22 7.21 -8.32 5.93
CA VAL A 22 6.54 -9.35 5.14
C VAL A 22 7.51 -9.93 4.12
N ASP A 23 7.42 -11.25 3.93
CA ASP A 23 8.40 -12.02 3.14
C ASP A 23 8.14 -11.93 1.63
N THR A 24 6.93 -11.57 1.24
CA THR A 24 6.43 -11.58 -0.15
C THR A 24 5.54 -10.37 -0.40
N PHE A 25 5.58 -9.81 -1.60
CA PHE A 25 4.53 -8.89 -2.03
C PHE A 25 3.19 -9.60 -2.10
N GLY A 26 2.11 -8.93 -1.69
CA GLY A 26 0.76 -9.46 -1.84
C GLY A 26 -0.29 -8.61 -1.14
N LEU A 27 -1.53 -9.08 -1.17
CA LEU A 27 -2.61 -8.51 -0.37
C LEU A 27 -2.53 -9.05 1.06
N TYR A 28 -2.61 -8.17 2.06
CA TYR A 28 -2.58 -8.55 3.48
C TYR A 28 -3.81 -8.04 4.20
N ALA A 29 -4.26 -8.80 5.20
CA ALA A 29 -5.19 -8.36 6.22
C ALA A 29 -4.43 -8.01 7.51
N ILE A 30 -4.59 -6.78 7.99
CA ILE A 30 -4.14 -6.35 9.31
C ILE A 30 -5.38 -6.19 10.20
N LEU A 31 -5.62 -7.17 11.07
CA LEU A 31 -6.71 -7.15 12.02
C LEU A 31 -6.24 -6.49 13.31
N ILE A 32 -7.06 -5.61 13.88
CA ILE A 32 -6.83 -5.02 15.20
C ILE A 32 -8.15 -5.06 15.96
N LYS A 33 -8.16 -5.60 17.18
CA LYS A 33 -9.27 -5.51 18.12
C LYS A 33 -8.86 -4.62 19.28
N ALA A 34 -9.65 -3.59 19.55
CA ALA A 34 -9.34 -2.62 20.59
C ALA A 34 -10.59 -2.04 21.23
N ARG A 35 -10.39 -1.40 22.39
CA ARG A 35 -11.42 -0.71 23.16
C ARG A 35 -11.01 0.72 23.46
N CYS A 36 -11.99 1.62 23.44
CA CYS A 36 -11.85 2.99 23.90
C CYS A 36 -13.04 3.35 24.79
N ARG A 37 -12.77 3.98 25.93
CA ARG A 37 -13.80 4.43 26.88
C ARG A 37 -14.36 5.81 26.51
N SER A 38 -15.65 6.01 26.76
CA SER A 38 -16.27 7.33 26.66
C SER A 38 -15.66 8.30 27.65
N GLY A 39 -15.65 9.59 27.29
CA GLY A 39 -15.25 10.67 28.19
C GLY A 39 -16.22 10.82 29.37
N LYS A 40 -15.75 11.50 30.43
CA LYS A 40 -16.60 11.89 31.56
C LYS A 40 -17.79 12.72 31.08
N LEU A 41 -18.92 12.63 31.80
CA LEU A 41 -20.14 13.39 31.52
C LEU A 41 -20.72 13.12 30.12
N LEU A 42 -20.93 11.83 29.77
CA LEU A 42 -21.47 11.39 28.47
C LEU A 42 -20.65 11.89 27.25
N GLY A 43 -19.32 11.99 27.37
CA GLY A 43 -18.44 12.36 26.26
C GLY A 43 -18.17 13.86 26.09
N LEU A 44 -18.81 14.75 26.87
CA LEU A 44 -18.64 16.22 26.78
C LEU A 44 -17.20 16.69 26.96
N TRP A 45 -16.37 15.91 27.66
CA TRP A 45 -14.98 16.25 27.91
C TRP A 45 -14.00 15.50 27.02
N GLY A 46 -14.45 14.80 25.98
CA GLY A 46 -13.62 13.99 25.09
C GLY A 46 -13.30 12.61 25.67
N GLY A 47 -13.44 11.56 24.84
CA GLY A 47 -13.15 10.17 25.22
C GLY A 47 -11.73 9.75 24.93
N GLU A 48 -11.46 8.48 25.24
CA GLU A 48 -10.37 7.74 24.63
C GLU A 48 -10.67 7.52 23.16
N ASN A 49 -9.67 7.60 22.29
CA ASN A 49 -9.81 7.21 20.89
C ASN A 49 -8.54 6.52 20.40
N LEU A 50 -8.64 5.74 19.32
CA LEU A 50 -7.50 5.17 18.63
C LEU A 50 -7.59 5.45 17.13
N ARG A 51 -6.51 5.99 16.57
CA ARG A 51 -6.23 6.01 15.14
C ARG A 51 -5.12 5.02 14.85
N VAL A 52 -5.20 4.39 13.67
CA VAL A 52 -4.14 3.54 13.14
C VAL A 52 -3.62 4.13 11.81
N GLU A 53 -2.31 4.09 11.62
CA GLU A 53 -1.64 4.37 10.35
C GLU A 53 -0.74 3.20 10.01
N ILE A 54 -0.68 2.84 8.71
CA ILE A 54 0.18 1.76 8.21
C ILE A 54 1.14 2.40 7.19
N ASP A 55 2.43 2.35 7.47
CA ASP A 55 3.47 3.06 6.71
C ASP A 55 3.18 4.56 6.59
N ASN A 56 2.86 4.98 5.35
CA ASN A 56 2.50 6.34 4.96
C ASN A 56 0.99 6.49 4.74
N ILE A 57 0.22 5.41 4.87
CA ILE A 57 -1.23 5.41 4.71
C ILE A 57 -1.85 5.98 5.99
N LYS A 58 -2.56 7.09 5.81
CA LYS A 58 -3.31 7.78 6.86
C LYS A 58 -4.79 7.74 6.51
N PRO A 59 -5.56 6.75 6.99
CA PRO A 59 -6.98 6.64 6.75
C PRO A 59 -7.71 7.92 7.17
N ARG A 60 -8.72 8.31 6.38
CA ARG A 60 -9.52 9.53 6.53
C ARG A 60 -10.92 9.27 6.03
N GLU A 61 -11.86 10.17 6.28
CA GLU A 61 -13.26 9.99 5.86
C GLU A 61 -13.44 9.75 4.35
N THR A 62 -14.44 8.96 3.99
CA THR A 62 -14.90 8.71 2.61
C THR A 62 -16.32 9.26 2.44
N PRO A 63 -16.58 10.12 1.43
CA PRO A 63 -15.61 10.78 0.56
C PRO A 63 -14.74 11.79 1.32
N SER A 64 -13.52 12.05 0.82
CA SER A 64 -12.59 13.01 1.41
C SER A 64 -13.14 14.45 1.36
N VAL A 65 -13.03 15.19 2.47
CA VAL A 65 -13.40 16.61 2.57
C VAL A 65 -12.19 17.54 2.76
N ASP A 66 -12.31 18.86 2.58
CA ASP A 66 -11.13 19.74 2.66
C ASP A 66 -10.40 19.72 4.02
N LYS A 67 -11.16 19.56 5.11
CA LYS A 67 -10.62 19.45 6.47
C LYS A 67 -10.71 18.00 6.94
N PRO A 68 -9.64 17.20 6.76
CA PRO A 68 -9.70 15.78 7.08
C PRO A 68 -9.92 15.57 8.58
N GLN A 69 -10.69 14.55 8.89
CA GLN A 69 -10.84 14.03 10.24
C GLN A 69 -10.30 12.61 10.33
N TYR A 70 -9.82 12.25 11.53
CA TYR A 70 -9.07 11.01 11.74
C TYR A 70 -9.51 10.21 12.95
N VAL A 71 -10.58 10.67 13.61
CA VAL A 71 -11.08 10.12 14.88
C VAL A 71 -12.46 9.52 14.67
N ASP A 72 -13.34 10.21 13.94
CA ASP A 72 -14.72 9.74 13.69
C ASP A 72 -14.82 9.19 12.27
N ILE A 73 -13.92 8.23 11.99
CA ILE A 73 -13.87 7.50 10.73
C ILE A 73 -14.05 6.00 10.99
N PRO A 74 -14.57 5.23 10.02
CA PRO A 74 -14.81 3.81 10.17
C PRO A 74 -13.61 2.98 10.67
N PRO A 75 -12.36 3.19 10.22
CA PRO A 75 -11.21 2.44 10.74
C PRO A 75 -10.62 2.97 12.05
N ALA A 76 -11.32 3.85 12.77
CA ALA A 76 -10.90 4.34 14.08
C ALA A 76 -11.78 3.79 15.21
N TRP A 77 -11.27 3.85 16.44
CA TRP A 77 -12.01 3.52 17.65
C TRP A 77 -12.37 4.81 18.36
N ASN A 78 -13.64 5.21 18.26
CA ASN A 78 -14.15 6.37 18.99
C ASN A 78 -14.74 5.91 20.33
N GLY A 79 -14.20 6.39 21.45
CA GLY A 79 -14.65 5.95 22.78
C GLY A 79 -16.06 6.38 23.15
N THR A 80 -16.57 7.49 22.60
CA THR A 80 -17.97 7.91 22.76
C THR A 80 -18.92 6.93 22.09
N ALA A 81 -18.59 6.46 20.89
CA ALA A 81 -19.37 5.47 20.16
C ALA A 81 -19.27 4.07 20.81
N LEU A 82 -18.06 3.68 21.23
CA LEU A 82 -17.79 2.34 21.76
C LEU A 82 -18.18 2.16 23.23
N LYS A 83 -18.16 3.22 24.03
CA LYS A 83 -18.48 3.18 25.47
C LYS A 83 -17.70 2.11 26.25
N GLY A 84 -16.48 1.77 25.81
CA GLY A 84 -15.62 0.75 26.41
C GLY A 84 -15.78 -0.67 25.84
N LEU A 85 -16.72 -0.89 24.92
CA LEU A 85 -16.90 -2.16 24.22
C LEU A 85 -15.87 -2.32 23.10
N ALA A 86 -15.59 -3.57 22.73
CA ALA A 86 -14.62 -3.90 21.70
C ALA A 86 -15.16 -3.63 20.30
N LYS A 87 -14.25 -3.16 19.45
CA LYS A 87 -14.43 -3.09 18.01
C LYS A 87 -13.23 -3.73 17.34
N THR A 88 -13.49 -4.43 16.24
CA THR A 88 -12.46 -5.00 15.37
C THR A 88 -12.41 -4.19 14.08
N VAL A 89 -11.20 -3.84 13.63
CA VAL A 89 -10.96 -3.23 12.31
C VAL A 89 -10.01 -4.13 11.55
N ILE A 90 -10.36 -4.45 10.31
CA ILE A 90 -9.52 -5.23 9.40
C ILE A 90 -9.12 -4.33 8.23
N PHE A 91 -7.84 -4.00 8.13
CA PHE A 91 -7.29 -3.28 6.99
C PHE A 91 -6.87 -4.28 5.92
N LEU A 92 -7.36 -4.09 4.70
CA LEU A 92 -6.99 -4.85 3.52
C LEU A 92 -6.19 -3.93 2.60
N LEU A 93 -4.93 -4.27 2.38
CA LEU A 93 -4.02 -3.46 1.58
C LEU A 93 -2.89 -4.28 0.97
N PRO A 94 -2.41 -3.94 -0.24
CA PRO A 94 -1.19 -4.51 -0.78
C PRO A 94 0.02 -4.05 0.04
N LEU A 95 0.91 -4.99 0.38
CA LEU A 95 2.20 -4.71 1.00
C LEU A 95 3.32 -5.25 0.11
N ASN A 96 4.38 -4.45 -0.06
CA ASN A 96 5.62 -4.90 -0.70
C ASN A 96 6.40 -5.82 0.23
N LYS A 97 7.31 -6.64 -0.31
CA LYS A 97 8.24 -7.37 0.54
C LYS A 97 9.11 -6.37 1.30
N GLY A 98 9.40 -6.66 2.57
CA GLY A 98 10.29 -5.83 3.38
C GLY A 98 9.65 -5.33 4.66
N SER A 99 10.19 -4.23 5.17
CA SER A 99 9.82 -3.68 6.47
C SER A 99 8.68 -2.67 6.37
N HIS A 100 7.77 -2.74 7.32
CA HIS A 100 6.58 -1.92 7.44
C HIS A 100 6.40 -1.43 8.88
N THR A 101 5.57 -0.41 9.04
CA THR A 101 5.25 0.19 10.32
C THR A 101 3.74 0.24 10.54
N LEU A 102 3.32 -0.19 11.73
CA LEU A 102 1.96 -0.04 12.23
C LEU A 102 1.97 0.93 13.41
N LYS A 103 1.42 2.13 13.22
CA LYS A 103 1.38 3.19 14.24
C LYS A 103 0.02 3.20 14.92
N LEU A 104 0.01 2.92 16.22
CA LEU A 104 -1.15 3.01 17.08
C LEU A 104 -1.13 4.36 17.80
N ILE A 105 -2.08 5.24 17.45
CA ILE A 105 -2.08 6.65 17.85
C ILE A 105 -3.29 6.91 18.76
N PRO A 106 -3.14 6.78 20.09
CA PRO A 106 -4.24 7.00 21.01
C PRO A 106 -4.46 8.50 21.28
N THR A 107 -5.72 8.88 21.49
CA THR A 107 -6.09 10.12 22.18
C THR A 107 -6.52 9.74 23.59
N ARG A 108 -5.77 10.18 24.62
CA ARG A 108 -5.96 9.86 26.06
C ARG A 108 -5.78 8.40 26.46
N GLY A 109 -6.00 7.47 25.54
CA GLY A 109 -5.61 6.09 25.65
C GLY A 109 -6.43 5.17 24.76
N ALA A 110 -6.03 3.90 24.69
CA ALA A 110 -6.76 2.81 24.07
C ALA A 110 -6.28 1.49 24.69
N ILE A 111 -7.13 0.46 24.75
CA ILE A 111 -6.71 -0.90 25.10
C ILE A 111 -6.65 -1.70 23.82
N ILE A 112 -5.46 -2.18 23.47
CA ILE A 112 -5.27 -3.10 22.34
C ILE A 112 -5.46 -4.51 22.88
N GLU A 113 -6.46 -5.23 22.38
CA GLU A 113 -6.76 -6.61 22.81
C GLU A 113 -5.99 -7.64 22.00
N THR A 114 -5.94 -7.44 20.69
CA THR A 114 -5.16 -8.29 19.78
C THR A 114 -4.92 -7.55 18.46
N TYR A 115 -3.90 -7.98 17.74
CA TYR A 115 -3.73 -7.69 16.32
C TYR A 115 -3.07 -8.88 15.63
N SER A 116 -3.33 -9.03 14.33
CA SER A 116 -2.67 -10.01 13.49
C SER A 116 -2.42 -9.46 12.09
N ILE A 117 -1.43 -10.02 11.42
CA ILE A 117 -1.03 -9.66 10.06
C ILE A 117 -0.97 -10.95 9.25
N THR A 118 -1.87 -11.09 8.30
CA THR A 118 -2.09 -12.34 7.57
C THR A 118 -2.09 -12.09 6.06
N PRO A 119 -1.29 -12.84 5.27
CA PRO A 119 -1.37 -12.76 3.81
C PRO A 119 -2.68 -13.34 3.29
N ILE A 120 -3.27 -12.69 2.29
CA ILE A 120 -4.46 -13.16 1.57
C ILE A 120 -4.02 -14.00 0.37
N GLN A 121 -4.41 -15.28 0.37
CA GLN A 121 -4.00 -16.24 -0.67
C GLN A 121 -4.84 -16.15 -1.95
N ASN A 122 -6.12 -15.79 -1.84
CA ASN A 122 -7.04 -15.65 -2.97
C ASN A 122 -7.58 -14.21 -3.02
N PRO A 123 -6.86 -13.24 -3.61
CA PRO A 123 -7.28 -11.84 -3.60
C PRO A 123 -8.66 -11.56 -4.22
N PRO A 124 -9.08 -12.22 -5.32
CA PRO A 124 -10.41 -12.00 -5.89
C PRO A 124 -11.57 -12.25 -4.93
N GLU A 125 -11.46 -13.24 -4.05
CA GLU A 125 -12.51 -13.59 -3.09
C GLU A 125 -11.90 -13.88 -1.71
N ILE A 126 -12.20 -13.01 -0.75
CA ILE A 126 -11.61 -13.03 0.58
C ILE A 126 -12.70 -13.40 1.58
N SER A 127 -12.55 -14.53 2.26
CA SER A 127 -13.48 -14.97 3.29
C SER A 127 -12.85 -14.95 4.67
N PHE A 128 -13.52 -14.28 5.60
CA PHE A 128 -13.15 -14.21 7.01
C PHE A 128 -14.11 -15.09 7.82
N SER A 129 -13.60 -16.15 8.43
CA SER A 129 -14.31 -16.91 9.47
C SER A 129 -14.06 -16.27 10.82
N LEU A 130 -15.07 -15.59 11.35
CA LEU A 130 -14.97 -14.76 12.56
C LEU A 130 -15.56 -15.46 13.77
N ASP A 131 -16.79 -16.00 13.64
CA ASP A 131 -17.57 -16.62 14.73
C ASP A 131 -17.54 -15.78 16.03
N ASP A 132 -17.61 -14.45 15.89
CA ASP A 132 -17.52 -13.49 17.00
C ASP A 132 -18.93 -13.11 17.45
N GLN A 133 -19.21 -13.25 18.74
CA GLN A 133 -20.45 -12.75 19.35
C GLN A 133 -20.21 -11.35 19.90
N ALA A 134 -21.08 -10.41 19.55
CA ALA A 134 -21.00 -9.04 20.05
C ALA A 134 -21.22 -9.00 21.57
N GLU A 135 -20.46 -8.14 22.26
CA GLU A 135 -20.78 -7.75 23.63
C GLU A 135 -22.05 -6.91 23.68
N ASP A 136 -22.87 -7.14 24.71
CA ASP A 136 -24.15 -6.45 24.91
C ASP A 136 -23.98 -4.94 24.94
N GLY A 137 -24.62 -4.27 23.98
CA GLY A 137 -24.66 -2.84 23.89
C GLY A 137 -25.32 -2.36 22.61
N ASP A 138 -25.87 -1.15 22.67
CA ASP A 138 -26.72 -0.63 21.60
C ASP A 138 -26.06 0.53 20.84
N ARG A 139 -26.35 0.57 19.54
CA ARG A 139 -26.05 1.62 18.56
C ARG A 139 -24.57 1.94 18.48
N ARG A 140 -23.76 0.90 18.36
CA ARG A 140 -22.30 1.04 18.31
C ARG A 140 -21.71 0.37 17.08
N PRO A 141 -20.56 0.85 16.58
CA PRO A 141 -19.76 0.09 15.62
C PRO A 141 -19.16 -1.14 16.31
N TRP A 142 -19.08 -2.24 15.58
CA TRP A 142 -18.57 -3.52 16.04
C TRP A 142 -17.44 -4.06 15.15
N TYR A 143 -17.66 -4.11 13.84
CA TYR A 143 -16.63 -4.40 12.85
C TYR A 143 -16.49 -3.24 11.87
N ALA A 144 -15.27 -3.02 11.39
CA ALA A 144 -15.05 -2.27 10.16
C ALA A 144 -14.01 -2.96 9.27
N PHE A 145 -14.21 -2.90 7.97
CA PHE A 145 -13.22 -3.29 6.97
C PHE A 145 -12.77 -2.04 6.23
N ALA A 146 -11.46 -1.84 6.17
CA ALA A 146 -10.85 -0.74 5.44
C ALA A 146 -10.11 -1.31 4.22
N LEU A 147 -10.74 -1.15 3.06
CA LEU A 147 -10.21 -1.54 1.77
C LEU A 147 -9.36 -0.37 1.27
N ILE A 148 -8.04 -0.55 1.17
CA ILE A 148 -7.11 0.52 0.77
C ILE A 148 -6.66 0.28 -0.67
N ASP A 149 -7.12 1.14 -1.59
CA ASP A 149 -6.81 1.01 -3.02
C ASP A 149 -7.28 -0.36 -3.55
N LEU A 150 -8.53 -0.73 -3.24
CA LEU A 150 -9.15 -1.99 -3.65
C LEU A 150 -10.57 -1.72 -4.19
N PRO A 151 -11.03 -2.47 -5.21
CA PRO A 151 -12.43 -2.43 -5.63
C PRO A 151 -13.32 -3.25 -4.67
N LEU A 152 -14.63 -3.19 -4.87
CA LEU A 152 -15.59 -4.09 -4.21
C LEU A 152 -16.80 -4.36 -5.11
N GLU A 153 -16.84 -5.55 -5.71
CA GLU A 153 -17.97 -6.00 -6.54
C GLU A 153 -19.18 -6.34 -5.67
N SER A 154 -18.96 -7.16 -4.64
CA SER A 154 -19.99 -7.56 -3.69
C SER A 154 -19.43 -7.92 -2.31
N LEU A 155 -20.31 -7.92 -1.32
CA LEU A 155 -20.05 -8.31 0.06
C LEU A 155 -21.12 -9.30 0.49
N THR A 156 -20.73 -10.43 1.06
CA THR A 156 -21.62 -11.39 1.70
C THR A 156 -21.32 -11.46 3.18
N ALA A 157 -22.34 -11.50 4.04
CA ALA A 157 -22.16 -11.70 5.47
C ALA A 157 -23.21 -12.65 6.04
N ASP A 158 -22.76 -13.53 6.95
CA ASP A 158 -23.60 -14.51 7.64
C ASP A 158 -23.69 -14.15 9.12
N VAL A 159 -24.92 -13.87 9.56
CA VAL A 159 -25.21 -13.31 10.89
C VAL A 159 -26.30 -14.11 11.57
N THR A 160 -26.10 -14.41 12.85
CA THR A 160 -27.15 -14.93 13.75
C THR A 160 -27.68 -13.81 14.65
N VAL A 161 -29.00 -13.71 14.74
CA VAL A 161 -29.73 -12.78 15.61
C VAL A 161 -30.75 -13.55 16.47
N ASP A 162 -30.96 -13.11 17.70
CA ASP A 162 -31.96 -13.64 18.61
C ASP A 162 -32.79 -12.54 19.29
N TRP A 163 -34.00 -12.92 19.72
CA TRP A 163 -34.88 -12.04 20.49
C TRP A 163 -34.74 -12.29 21.98
N HIS A 164 -34.48 -11.22 22.73
CA HIS A 164 -34.31 -11.23 24.17
C HIS A 164 -35.54 -10.64 24.87
N LEU A 165 -35.51 -10.55 26.20
CA LEU A 165 -36.61 -9.98 26.95
C LEU A 165 -36.73 -8.45 26.65
N PHE A 166 -37.74 -8.10 25.85
CA PHE A 166 -38.12 -6.74 25.41
C PHE A 166 -37.23 -6.05 24.37
N ASP A 167 -36.18 -6.71 23.88
CA ASP A 167 -35.28 -6.15 22.87
C ASP A 167 -34.62 -7.28 22.06
N GLY A 168 -34.06 -6.98 20.90
CA GLY A 168 -33.55 -7.98 19.98
C GLY A 168 -32.15 -7.64 19.44
N ASP A 169 -31.44 -8.67 18.99
CA ASP A 169 -30.20 -8.46 18.27
C ASP A 169 -30.45 -7.85 16.89
N ASP A 170 -29.80 -6.73 16.59
CA ASP A 170 -29.87 -6.09 15.27
C ASP A 170 -28.48 -5.78 14.73
N VAL A 171 -28.29 -5.98 13.42
CA VAL A 171 -27.04 -5.65 12.71
C VAL A 171 -27.33 -4.77 11.49
N LYS A 172 -26.63 -3.65 11.44
CA LYS A 172 -26.67 -2.67 10.37
C LYS A 172 -25.39 -2.72 9.57
N LEU A 173 -25.52 -2.73 8.26
CA LEU A 173 -24.41 -2.64 7.31
C LEU A 173 -24.35 -1.23 6.73
N ILE A 174 -23.15 -0.65 6.72
CA ILE A 174 -22.87 0.68 6.15
C ILE A 174 -21.69 0.52 5.20
N VAL A 175 -21.79 1.05 3.98
CA VAL A 175 -20.69 1.07 3.01
C VAL A 175 -20.48 2.50 2.56
N ASP A 176 -19.28 3.05 2.78
CA ASP A 176 -18.91 4.45 2.50
C ASP A 176 -19.93 5.46 3.06
N GLY A 177 -20.32 5.26 4.32
CA GLY A 177 -21.31 6.10 5.00
C GLY A 177 -22.77 5.87 4.58
N HIS A 178 -23.02 5.03 3.56
CA HIS A 178 -24.36 4.70 3.10
C HIS A 178 -24.91 3.43 3.75
N ILE A 179 -25.95 3.59 4.56
CA ILE A 179 -26.66 2.48 5.22
C ILE A 179 -27.35 1.60 4.18
N GLU A 180 -27.17 0.28 4.30
CA GLU A 180 -27.94 -0.71 3.56
C GLU A 180 -29.35 -0.82 4.10
N GLN A 181 -30.32 -0.40 3.28
CA GLN A 181 -31.71 -0.40 3.70
C GLN A 181 -32.36 -1.78 3.56
N ASN A 182 -33.01 -2.23 4.62
CA ASN A 182 -33.88 -3.39 4.59
C ASN A 182 -35.27 -3.00 4.05
N ARG A 183 -35.39 -2.93 2.72
CA ARG A 183 -36.63 -2.52 2.03
C ARG A 183 -37.84 -3.43 2.27
N LYS A 184 -37.63 -4.62 2.84
CA LYS A 184 -38.70 -5.57 3.19
C LYS A 184 -39.33 -5.26 4.55
N SER A 185 -38.84 -4.26 5.29
CA SER A 185 -39.26 -3.96 6.65
C SER A 185 -39.55 -2.46 6.86
N ILE A 186 -40.69 -2.17 7.49
CA ILE A 186 -41.09 -0.79 7.86
C ILE A 186 -40.46 -0.38 9.20
N PHE A 187 -40.37 -1.31 10.15
CA PHE A 187 -39.86 -1.04 11.51
C PHE A 187 -38.33 -1.15 11.63
N TRP A 188 -37.71 -1.94 10.74
CA TRP A 188 -36.27 -2.21 10.75
C TRP A 188 -35.57 -1.76 9.46
N GLY A 189 -36.03 -0.66 8.86
CA GLY A 189 -35.57 -0.21 7.53
C GLY A 189 -34.06 0.05 7.43
N ASN A 190 -33.37 0.29 8.55
CA ASN A 190 -31.92 0.53 8.60
C ASN A 190 -31.12 -0.66 9.17
N TRP A 191 -31.77 -1.80 9.43
CA TRP A 191 -31.15 -2.98 10.02
C TRP A 191 -31.22 -4.12 9.01
N ALA A 192 -30.05 -4.46 8.46
CA ALA A 192 -29.90 -5.51 7.47
C ALA A 192 -30.26 -6.87 8.07
N TRP A 193 -29.86 -7.13 9.32
CA TRP A 193 -30.35 -8.25 10.14
C TRP A 193 -30.98 -7.69 11.39
N HIS A 194 -32.02 -8.37 11.88
CA HIS A 194 -32.75 -7.91 13.04
C HIS A 194 -33.49 -9.07 13.69
N ALA A 195 -33.69 -9.03 14.99
CA ALA A 195 -34.50 -10.03 15.65
C ALA A 195 -35.99 -9.66 15.61
N LYS A 196 -36.86 -10.62 15.92
CA LYS A 196 -38.30 -10.40 16.08
C LYS A 196 -38.85 -11.19 17.26
N PRO A 197 -39.92 -10.70 17.92
CA PRO A 197 -40.53 -11.37 19.07
C PRO A 197 -40.92 -12.84 18.82
N GLU A 198 -41.24 -13.23 17.59
CA GLU A 198 -41.61 -14.62 17.29
C GLU A 198 -40.47 -15.62 17.55
N GLN A 199 -39.22 -15.15 17.62
CA GLN A 199 -38.04 -15.96 17.91
C GLN A 199 -38.02 -16.55 19.32
N ILE A 200 -38.82 -16.03 20.25
CA ILE A 200 -39.09 -16.67 21.55
C ILE A 200 -39.58 -18.11 21.35
N PHE A 201 -40.31 -18.39 20.26
CA PHE A 201 -40.85 -19.70 19.94
C PHE A 201 -40.08 -20.41 18.82
N SER A 202 -39.62 -19.68 17.79
CA SER A 202 -38.92 -20.28 16.65
C SER A 202 -37.42 -20.50 16.88
N GLY A 203 -36.85 -19.93 17.94
CA GLY A 203 -35.41 -19.92 18.21
C GLY A 203 -34.64 -18.87 17.40
N VAL A 204 -33.31 -18.90 17.56
CA VAL A 204 -32.35 -18.02 16.89
C VAL A 204 -32.47 -18.11 15.37
N ARG A 205 -32.14 -17.02 14.68
CA ARG A 205 -32.17 -16.96 13.21
C ARG A 205 -30.78 -16.64 12.67
N ARG A 206 -30.23 -17.55 11.87
CA ARG A 206 -29.02 -17.35 11.07
C ARG A 206 -29.41 -17.04 9.62
N GLU A 207 -28.87 -15.97 9.07
CA GLU A 207 -29.18 -15.53 7.71
C GLU A 207 -27.93 -14.96 7.03
N GLU A 208 -27.63 -15.50 5.85
CA GLU A 208 -26.62 -14.97 4.95
C GLU A 208 -27.25 -13.97 3.97
N LYS A 209 -26.58 -12.83 3.74
CA LYS A 209 -27.01 -11.83 2.75
C LYS A 209 -25.83 -11.35 1.92
N THR A 210 -26.09 -11.18 0.62
CA THR A 210 -25.16 -10.60 -0.35
C THR A 210 -25.63 -9.22 -0.79
N PHE A 211 -24.68 -8.29 -0.86
CA PHE A 211 -24.86 -6.89 -1.24
C PHE A 211 -23.92 -6.57 -2.40
N VAL A 212 -24.49 -6.27 -3.57
CA VAL A 212 -23.71 -5.87 -4.76
C VAL A 212 -23.46 -4.38 -4.72
N ARG A 213 -22.20 -3.94 -4.93
CA ARG A 213 -21.79 -2.54 -4.83
C ARG A 213 -21.06 -1.98 -6.04
N GLN A 214 -20.31 -2.80 -6.80
CA GLN A 214 -19.61 -2.36 -8.02
C GLN A 214 -18.71 -1.12 -7.77
N LEU A 215 -18.00 -1.09 -6.64
CA LEU A 215 -17.11 0.00 -6.30
C LEU A 215 -15.80 -0.15 -7.07
N THR A 216 -15.38 0.92 -7.74
CA THR A 216 -14.08 1.00 -8.41
C THR A 216 -12.95 1.02 -7.39
N LYS A 217 -11.71 0.76 -7.83
CA LYS A 217 -10.53 0.82 -6.97
C LYS A 217 -10.35 2.21 -6.31
N ASP A 218 -10.56 2.28 -5.00
CA ASP A 218 -10.33 3.46 -4.15
C ASP A 218 -10.18 3.02 -2.67
N VAL A 219 -10.26 3.95 -1.72
CA VAL A 219 -10.44 3.66 -0.30
C VAL A 219 -11.92 3.49 0.00
N HIS A 220 -12.31 2.30 0.47
CA HIS A 220 -13.68 2.00 0.88
C HIS A 220 -13.76 1.53 2.32
N TYR A 221 -14.85 1.88 2.98
CA TYR A 221 -15.16 1.44 4.33
C TYR A 221 -16.46 0.68 4.40
N ILE A 222 -16.41 -0.48 5.04
CA ILE A 222 -17.57 -1.30 5.36
C ILE A 222 -17.67 -1.34 6.88
N GLU A 223 -18.85 -1.06 7.43
CA GLU A 223 -19.09 -1.11 8.88
C GLU A 223 -20.26 -2.03 9.21
N PHE A 224 -20.09 -2.78 10.29
CA PHE A 224 -21.17 -3.48 10.97
C PHE A 224 -21.43 -2.78 12.31
N TRP A 225 -22.63 -2.25 12.46
CA TRP A 225 -23.14 -1.66 13.69
C TRP A 225 -24.13 -2.61 14.34
N VAL A 226 -24.20 -2.60 15.66
CA VAL A 226 -24.91 -3.61 16.43
C VAL A 226 -25.76 -3.04 17.55
N ASP A 227 -26.91 -3.69 17.79
CA ASP A 227 -27.67 -3.68 19.04
C ASP A 227 -27.62 -5.10 19.66
N LYS A 228 -27.50 -5.17 21.00
CA LYS A 228 -27.36 -6.41 21.78
C LYS A 228 -26.17 -7.30 21.40
N THR A 229 -26.40 -8.60 21.19
CA THR A 229 -25.40 -9.68 21.19
C THR A 229 -25.47 -10.63 19.98
N PRO A 230 -25.68 -10.15 18.74
CA PRO A 230 -25.65 -11.02 17.56
C PRO A 230 -24.27 -11.65 17.37
N THR A 231 -24.26 -12.71 16.55
CA THR A 231 -23.03 -13.39 16.14
C THR A 231 -22.77 -13.16 14.66
N LEU A 232 -21.54 -12.76 14.31
CA LEU A 232 -21.07 -12.57 12.94
C LEU A 232 -20.17 -13.76 12.63
N HIS A 233 -20.67 -14.66 11.79
CA HIS A 233 -19.99 -15.91 11.47
C HIS A 233 -18.95 -15.70 10.39
N THR A 234 -19.38 -15.18 9.24
CA THR A 234 -18.50 -14.98 8.09
C THR A 234 -18.73 -13.62 7.44
N VAL A 235 -17.67 -13.09 6.86
CA VAL A 235 -17.71 -11.97 5.91
C VAL A 235 -16.89 -12.36 4.70
N THR A 236 -17.49 -12.32 3.52
CA THR A 236 -16.84 -12.58 2.24
C THR A 236 -16.86 -11.33 1.38
N LEU A 237 -15.69 -10.91 0.91
CA LEU A 237 -15.51 -9.76 0.03
C LEU A 237 -15.11 -10.27 -1.36
N ASP A 238 -15.90 -9.88 -2.36
CA ASP A 238 -15.62 -10.12 -3.76
C ASP A 238 -14.97 -8.86 -4.36
N LEU A 239 -13.69 -8.98 -4.70
CA LEU A 239 -12.89 -7.93 -5.32
C LEU A 239 -12.89 -8.03 -6.86
N GLY A 240 -13.71 -8.91 -7.45
CA GLY A 240 -13.79 -9.09 -8.89
C GLY A 240 -12.52 -9.67 -9.50
N ASP A 241 -12.05 -9.08 -10.60
CA ASP A 241 -10.81 -9.48 -11.28
C ASP A 241 -9.54 -8.83 -10.69
N TYR A 242 -9.65 -8.30 -9.45
CA TYR A 242 -8.54 -7.65 -8.78
C TYR A 242 -7.32 -8.56 -8.69
N THR A 243 -6.21 -8.08 -9.25
CA THR A 243 -4.89 -8.67 -9.12
C THR A 243 -3.97 -7.65 -8.46
N PRO A 244 -3.35 -7.96 -7.30
CA PRO A 244 -2.41 -7.05 -6.69
C PRO A 244 -1.23 -6.83 -7.64
N LYS A 245 -0.97 -5.58 -8.01
CA LYS A 245 0.15 -5.20 -8.86
C LYS A 245 1.31 -4.76 -8.00
N ARG A 246 2.44 -5.46 -8.09
CA ARG A 246 3.67 -5.07 -7.39
C ARG A 246 4.19 -3.76 -7.95
N ILE A 247 4.67 -2.89 -7.07
CA ILE A 247 5.38 -1.67 -7.45
C ILE A 247 6.79 -1.81 -6.87
N PRO A 248 7.81 -2.05 -7.71
CA PRO A 248 9.20 -2.16 -7.27
C PRO A 248 9.63 -0.95 -6.43
N THR A 249 10.38 -1.19 -5.35
CA THR A 249 10.96 -0.14 -4.50
C THR A 249 12.48 -0.26 -4.46
N VAL A 250 13.15 0.67 -3.78
CA VAL A 250 14.61 0.57 -3.61
C VAL A 250 14.97 -0.61 -2.69
N GLU A 251 14.10 -0.98 -1.75
CA GLU A 251 14.27 -2.11 -0.83
C GLU A 251 13.81 -3.46 -1.43
N ASP A 252 12.83 -3.44 -2.34
CA ASP A 252 12.33 -4.60 -3.08
C ASP A 252 12.34 -4.31 -4.59
N PRO A 253 13.53 -4.34 -5.23
CA PRO A 253 13.69 -3.95 -6.63
C PRO A 253 13.60 -5.15 -7.58
N GLU A 254 13.27 -6.35 -7.15
CA GLU A 254 13.16 -7.50 -8.05
C GLU A 254 12.22 -7.18 -9.23
N TRP A 255 12.55 -7.63 -10.43
CA TRP A 255 11.76 -7.40 -11.63
C TRP A 255 10.82 -8.57 -11.87
N THR A 256 9.56 -8.29 -12.25
CA THR A 256 8.54 -9.34 -12.43
C THR A 256 8.09 -9.53 -13.89
N GLY A 257 8.80 -8.95 -14.85
CA GLY A 257 8.49 -8.92 -16.28
C GLY A 257 8.55 -7.49 -16.81
N GLY A 258 8.74 -7.22 -18.10
CA GLY A 258 8.66 -5.91 -18.80
C GLY A 258 9.32 -4.60 -18.27
N PHE A 259 9.53 -4.40 -16.97
CA PHE A 259 9.85 -3.14 -16.26
C PHE A 259 8.74 -2.08 -16.31
N ALA A 260 7.57 -2.43 -16.87
CA ALA A 260 6.48 -1.47 -17.08
C ALA A 260 5.74 -1.08 -15.78
N ASP A 261 6.01 -1.78 -14.69
CA ASP A 261 5.55 -1.52 -13.33
C ASP A 261 6.53 -0.66 -12.51
N ASP A 262 7.76 -0.44 -12.99
CA ASP A 262 8.72 0.43 -12.32
C ASP A 262 8.24 1.90 -12.34
N PRO A 263 8.24 2.59 -11.19
CA PRO A 263 8.20 4.04 -11.16
C PRO A 263 9.37 4.65 -11.95
N ASP A 264 9.19 5.86 -12.50
CA ASP A 264 10.23 6.57 -13.28
C ASP A 264 11.58 6.62 -12.55
N GLN A 265 11.57 6.81 -11.23
CA GLN A 265 12.78 6.82 -10.42
C GLN A 265 13.47 5.46 -10.34
N ILE A 266 12.71 4.36 -10.25
CA ILE A 266 13.27 3.00 -10.19
C ILE A 266 13.86 2.62 -11.54
N ILE A 267 13.12 2.80 -12.64
CA ILE A 267 13.64 2.43 -13.96
C ILE A 267 14.88 3.25 -14.34
N LEU A 268 14.89 4.56 -14.00
CA LEU A 268 16.09 5.39 -14.17
C LEU A 268 17.24 4.93 -13.25
N ALA A 269 16.94 4.54 -12.01
CA ALA A 269 17.95 3.99 -11.11
C ALA A 269 18.57 2.70 -11.66
N ARG A 270 17.77 1.81 -12.25
CA ARG A 270 18.27 0.58 -12.90
C ARG A 270 19.18 0.89 -14.06
N ALA A 271 18.83 1.88 -14.88
CA ALA A 271 19.70 2.32 -15.97
C ALA A 271 21.03 2.90 -15.45
N LEU A 272 21.00 3.78 -14.46
CA LEU A 272 22.21 4.31 -13.84
C LEU A 272 23.06 3.22 -13.17
N PHE A 273 22.41 2.24 -12.54
CA PHE A 273 23.07 1.10 -11.94
C PHE A 273 23.71 0.22 -13.02
N GLY A 274 23.01 -0.13 -14.09
CA GLY A 274 23.56 -0.93 -15.19
C GLY A 274 24.75 -0.25 -15.88
N GLU A 275 24.66 1.05 -16.13
CA GLU A 275 25.70 1.83 -16.83
C GLU A 275 26.90 2.17 -15.93
N ALA A 276 26.69 2.31 -14.61
CA ALA A 276 27.69 2.85 -13.69
C ALA A 276 27.73 2.13 -12.34
N ARG A 277 27.44 0.82 -12.32
CA ARG A 277 27.49 -0.05 -11.12
C ARG A 277 28.82 0.05 -10.41
N LYS A 278 29.90 0.09 -11.18
CA LYS A 278 31.28 0.16 -10.68
C LYS A 278 31.46 1.46 -9.89
N THR A 279 31.95 1.35 -8.66
CA THR A 279 32.09 2.47 -7.72
C THR A 279 33.09 3.55 -8.19
N LEU A 280 33.94 3.23 -9.16
CA LEU A 280 34.93 4.15 -9.73
C LEU A 280 34.35 5.16 -10.72
N VAL A 281 33.15 4.92 -11.27
CA VAL A 281 32.48 5.89 -12.13
C VAL A 281 32.07 7.10 -11.27
N PRO A 282 32.46 8.35 -11.61
CA PRO A 282 32.13 9.51 -10.81
C PRO A 282 30.67 9.92 -10.97
N ASP A 283 30.08 10.55 -9.95
CA ASP A 283 28.68 10.99 -9.99
C ASP A 283 28.37 11.97 -11.11
N LYS A 284 29.37 12.77 -11.52
CA LYS A 284 29.24 13.64 -12.69
C LYS A 284 28.89 12.86 -13.94
N ALA A 285 29.43 11.64 -14.11
CA ALA A 285 29.09 10.75 -15.23
C ALA A 285 27.69 10.17 -15.08
N ARG A 286 27.32 9.66 -13.90
CA ARG A 286 25.95 9.16 -13.62
C ARG A 286 24.90 10.22 -13.90
N VAL A 287 25.12 11.44 -13.40
CA VAL A 287 24.24 12.60 -13.62
C VAL A 287 24.15 12.95 -15.11
N ALA A 288 25.27 12.93 -15.83
CA ALA A 288 25.27 13.21 -17.26
C ALA A 288 24.50 12.15 -18.08
N ILE A 289 24.65 10.87 -17.77
CA ILE A 289 23.90 9.76 -18.39
C ILE A 289 22.40 9.91 -18.10
N GLY A 290 22.01 10.15 -16.84
CA GLY A 290 20.60 10.34 -16.51
C GLY A 290 19.99 11.60 -17.14
N TRP A 291 20.78 12.65 -17.37
CA TRP A 291 20.34 13.80 -18.18
C TRP A 291 20.16 13.45 -19.65
N VAL A 292 21.01 12.60 -20.25
CA VAL A 292 20.77 12.08 -21.61
C VAL A 292 19.41 11.39 -21.69
N ILE A 293 19.09 10.50 -20.75
CA ILE A 293 17.79 9.82 -20.69
C ILE A 293 16.66 10.85 -20.57
N LYS A 294 16.75 11.78 -19.61
CA LYS A 294 15.73 12.83 -19.42
C LYS A 294 15.56 13.72 -20.66
N ASN A 295 16.64 13.98 -21.40
CA ASN A 295 16.61 14.76 -22.63
C ASN A 295 15.96 13.98 -23.79
N ARG A 296 16.16 12.66 -23.86
CA ARG A 296 15.45 11.78 -24.80
C ARG A 296 13.95 11.78 -24.51
N VAL A 297 13.55 11.58 -23.25
CA VAL A 297 12.13 11.63 -22.81
C VAL A 297 11.44 12.95 -23.23
N LYS A 298 12.16 14.07 -23.18
CA LYS A 298 11.66 15.40 -23.57
C LYS A 298 11.64 15.67 -25.08
N SER A 299 12.18 14.77 -25.90
CA SER A 299 12.37 14.96 -27.33
C SER A 299 11.38 14.12 -28.12
N ASN A 300 10.75 14.71 -29.14
CA ASN A 300 9.81 14.01 -30.03
C ASN A 300 10.47 12.91 -30.89
N ARG A 301 11.81 12.79 -30.87
CA ARG A 301 12.55 11.73 -31.59
C ARG A 301 12.52 10.38 -30.85
N TRP A 302 12.24 10.40 -29.55
CA TRP A 302 12.33 9.23 -28.68
C TRP A 302 10.98 9.00 -28.00
N PRO A 303 10.77 7.81 -27.38
CA PRO A 303 9.64 7.61 -26.49
C PRO A 303 9.57 8.72 -25.42
N ASN A 304 8.36 9.11 -25.04
CA ASN A 304 8.11 10.19 -24.09
C ASN A 304 8.00 9.73 -22.63
N THR A 305 8.52 8.53 -22.32
CA THR A 305 8.54 7.94 -20.97
C THR A 305 9.94 7.42 -20.65
N TYR A 306 10.33 7.43 -19.38
CA TYR A 306 11.61 6.88 -18.96
C TYR A 306 11.72 5.39 -19.31
N TRP A 307 10.67 4.62 -19.01
CA TRP A 307 10.57 3.21 -19.38
C TRP A 307 10.79 2.99 -20.88
N GLY A 308 10.08 3.75 -21.73
CA GLY A 308 10.19 3.59 -23.19
C GLY A 308 11.58 3.91 -23.72
N VAL A 309 12.24 4.95 -23.21
CA VAL A 309 13.61 5.32 -23.62
C VAL A 309 14.64 4.27 -23.16
N ILE A 310 14.47 3.74 -21.95
CA ILE A 310 15.45 2.83 -21.33
C ILE A 310 15.33 1.42 -21.91
N THR A 311 14.11 0.97 -22.22
CA THR A 311 13.86 -0.39 -22.72
C THR A 311 13.86 -0.48 -24.24
N GLU A 312 14.07 0.64 -24.95
CA GLU A 312 14.26 0.63 -26.39
C GLU A 312 15.49 -0.21 -26.76
N PRO A 313 15.39 -1.15 -27.71
CA PRO A 313 16.48 -2.08 -28.03
C PRO A 313 17.80 -1.36 -28.27
N GLU A 314 18.87 -1.93 -27.73
CA GLU A 314 20.25 -1.45 -27.92
C GLU A 314 20.57 -0.05 -27.34
N GLN A 315 19.63 0.60 -26.65
CA GLN A 315 19.90 1.90 -26.01
C GLN A 315 20.71 1.78 -24.72
N PHE A 316 20.44 0.74 -23.92
CA PHE A 316 21.12 0.45 -22.65
C PHE A 316 21.36 -1.06 -22.57
N SER A 317 22.63 -1.49 -22.70
CA SER A 317 22.93 -2.89 -23.02
C SER A 317 22.46 -3.86 -21.94
N SER A 318 22.54 -3.44 -20.68
CA SER A 318 22.09 -4.22 -19.52
C SER A 318 20.60 -4.61 -19.56
N PHE A 319 19.77 -3.94 -20.38
CA PHE A 319 18.35 -4.28 -20.58
C PHE A 319 18.10 -5.24 -21.73
N ASN A 320 19.14 -5.69 -22.45
CA ASN A 320 19.02 -6.71 -23.47
C ASN A 320 18.91 -8.10 -22.83
N LYS A 321 18.26 -9.05 -23.51
CA LYS A 321 17.97 -10.38 -22.95
C LYS A 321 19.23 -11.21 -22.69
N ASP A 322 20.24 -11.06 -23.54
CA ASP A 322 21.46 -11.88 -23.51
C ASP A 322 22.67 -11.14 -22.87
N ASP A 323 22.46 -9.96 -22.29
CA ASP A 323 23.54 -9.21 -21.63
C ASP A 323 23.87 -9.83 -20.26
N PRO A 324 25.16 -10.08 -19.94
CA PRO A 324 25.56 -10.69 -18.67
C PRO A 324 25.24 -9.82 -17.44
N ASN A 325 24.96 -8.53 -17.61
CA ASN A 325 24.53 -7.64 -16.54
C ASN A 325 23.00 -7.57 -16.38
N ARG A 326 22.24 -8.33 -17.18
CA ARG A 326 20.78 -8.31 -17.14
C ARG A 326 20.20 -8.65 -15.77
N GLU A 327 20.72 -9.68 -15.12
CA GLU A 327 20.29 -10.09 -13.78
C GLU A 327 20.41 -8.95 -12.74
N TYR A 328 21.41 -8.09 -12.90
CA TYR A 328 21.65 -6.98 -11.98
C TYR A 328 20.68 -5.82 -12.15
N VAL A 329 20.18 -5.59 -13.36
CA VAL A 329 19.12 -4.59 -13.56
C VAL A 329 17.75 -5.19 -13.31
N GLU A 330 17.57 -6.50 -13.42
CA GLU A 330 16.33 -7.20 -13.03
C GLU A 330 16.17 -7.22 -11.50
N ASP A 331 17.19 -7.64 -10.76
CA ASP A 331 17.18 -7.58 -9.30
C ASP A 331 18.54 -7.06 -8.79
N PRO A 332 18.67 -5.74 -8.56
CA PRO A 332 19.88 -5.13 -8.00
C PRO A 332 20.38 -5.75 -6.68
N LEU A 333 19.53 -6.48 -5.95
CA LEU A 333 19.84 -7.07 -4.65
C LEU A 333 20.01 -8.59 -4.69
N TYR A 334 19.93 -9.24 -5.86
CA TYR A 334 19.87 -10.70 -5.97
C TYR A 334 21.07 -11.45 -5.35
N LYS A 335 22.27 -10.86 -5.41
CA LYS A 335 23.49 -11.42 -4.81
C LYS A 335 23.64 -11.15 -3.32
N GLY A 336 22.85 -10.21 -2.77
CA GLY A 336 22.95 -9.78 -1.37
C GLY A 336 24.30 -9.15 -1.00
N LEU A 337 25.07 -8.64 -1.98
CA LEU A 337 26.37 -8.01 -1.73
C LEU A 337 26.19 -6.55 -1.30
N GLU A 338 26.85 -6.15 -0.21
CA GLU A 338 26.74 -4.78 0.34
C GLU A 338 27.20 -3.70 -0.66
N ILE A 339 28.18 -4.02 -1.51
CA ILE A 339 28.65 -3.11 -2.56
C ILE A 339 27.58 -2.84 -3.62
N ASP A 340 26.83 -3.87 -4.01
CA ASP A 340 25.75 -3.75 -5.00
C ASP A 340 24.57 -2.99 -4.38
N LYS A 341 24.22 -3.30 -3.13
CA LYS A 341 23.20 -2.57 -2.36
C LYS A 341 23.53 -1.07 -2.26
N THR A 342 24.76 -0.74 -1.88
CA THR A 342 25.22 0.66 -1.77
C THR A 342 25.16 1.38 -3.12
N ALA A 343 25.62 0.73 -4.19
CA ALA A 343 25.59 1.31 -5.53
C ALA A 343 24.16 1.46 -6.09
N TRP A 344 23.25 0.54 -5.75
CA TRP A 344 21.84 0.59 -6.09
C TRP A 344 21.13 1.75 -5.39
N GLU A 345 21.23 1.83 -4.07
CA GLU A 345 20.65 2.92 -3.26
C GLU A 345 21.18 4.29 -3.72
N HIS A 346 22.47 4.35 -4.07
CA HIS A 346 23.08 5.56 -4.58
C HIS A 346 22.52 5.96 -5.96
N SER A 347 22.36 4.99 -6.86
CA SER A 347 21.77 5.19 -8.18
C SER A 347 20.32 5.68 -8.07
N TYR A 348 19.54 5.11 -7.14
CA TYR A 348 18.18 5.55 -6.82
C TYR A 348 18.12 7.00 -6.34
N LYS A 349 19.05 7.40 -5.45
CA LYS A 349 19.16 8.78 -4.97
C LYS A 349 19.51 9.77 -6.10
N ILE A 350 20.43 9.41 -6.98
CA ILE A 350 20.81 10.25 -8.13
C ILE A 350 19.63 10.36 -9.11
N ALA A 351 18.95 9.25 -9.41
CA ALA A 351 17.77 9.23 -10.27
C ALA A 351 16.69 10.20 -9.79
N GLY A 352 16.37 10.20 -8.48
CA GLY A 352 15.40 11.12 -7.88
C GLY A 352 15.80 12.58 -8.07
N LYS A 353 17.07 12.92 -7.79
CA LYS A 353 17.60 14.28 -8.02
C LYS A 353 17.47 14.72 -9.48
N ILE A 354 17.72 13.82 -10.43
CA ILE A 354 17.61 14.10 -11.86
C ILE A 354 16.16 14.34 -12.24
N ILE A 355 15.23 13.47 -11.84
CA ILE A 355 13.79 13.60 -12.13
C ILE A 355 13.25 14.93 -11.59
N ASN A 356 13.58 15.27 -10.35
CA ASN A 356 13.19 16.51 -9.70
C ASN A 356 13.94 17.75 -10.20
N SER A 357 14.94 17.59 -11.08
CA SER A 357 15.81 18.67 -11.59
C SER A 357 16.61 19.40 -10.49
N GLU A 358 16.97 18.70 -9.41
CA GLU A 358 17.79 19.20 -8.31
C GLU A 358 19.29 19.26 -8.67
N VAL A 359 19.69 18.54 -9.73
CA VAL A 359 21.04 18.58 -10.31
C VAL A 359 20.98 19.14 -11.73
N SER A 360 21.89 20.04 -12.09
CA SER A 360 21.86 20.74 -13.38
C SER A 360 22.35 19.87 -14.56
N ASP A 361 21.83 20.16 -15.76
CA ASP A 361 22.26 19.51 -17.00
C ASP A 361 23.62 20.06 -17.48
N LEU A 362 24.70 19.36 -17.11
CA LEU A 362 26.06 19.68 -17.56
C LEU A 362 26.33 19.28 -19.03
N THR A 363 25.47 18.43 -19.61
CA THR A 363 25.66 17.85 -20.94
C THR A 363 25.24 18.80 -22.06
N LYS A 364 24.67 19.96 -21.73
CA LYS A 364 24.13 20.95 -22.68
C LYS A 364 23.08 20.34 -23.61
N ARG A 365 22.13 19.59 -23.03
CA ARG A 365 21.04 18.90 -23.74
C ARG A 365 21.52 17.75 -24.62
N ALA A 366 22.56 17.02 -24.18
CA ALA A 366 23.00 15.83 -24.89
C ALA A 366 21.88 14.77 -24.89
N ASN A 367 21.82 14.01 -25.98
CA ASN A 367 20.88 12.90 -26.19
C ASN A 367 21.59 11.61 -26.65
N HIS A 368 22.92 11.64 -26.80
CA HIS A 368 23.76 10.48 -27.08
C HIS A 368 25.01 10.55 -26.20
N TYR A 369 25.54 9.39 -25.83
CA TYR A 369 26.86 9.24 -25.21
C TYR A 369 27.49 7.92 -25.63
N TYR A 370 28.80 7.82 -25.48
CA TYR A 370 29.55 6.57 -25.52
C TYR A 370 30.80 6.72 -24.66
N ASP A 371 31.35 5.60 -24.18
CA ASP A 371 32.64 5.56 -23.51
C ASP A 371 33.73 4.98 -24.43
N ASP A 372 35.00 5.27 -24.15
CA ASP A 372 36.14 4.84 -24.97
C ASP A 372 36.50 3.36 -24.87
N SER A 373 35.73 2.52 -24.17
CA SER A 373 35.89 1.07 -24.25
C SER A 373 35.40 0.48 -25.58
N ILE A 374 34.62 1.24 -26.36
CA ILE A 374 34.15 0.84 -27.69
C ILE A 374 34.77 1.68 -28.81
N ASN A 375 34.72 1.16 -30.04
CA ASN A 375 35.05 1.94 -31.23
C ASN A 375 34.14 3.17 -31.34
N THR A 376 34.70 4.28 -31.81
CA THR A 376 33.93 5.52 -32.02
C THR A 376 32.75 5.23 -32.96
N PRO A 377 31.50 5.43 -32.49
CA PRO A 377 30.34 5.17 -33.33
C PRO A 377 30.30 6.11 -34.54
N GLY A 378 29.75 5.65 -35.67
CA GLY A 378 29.69 6.46 -36.90
C GLY A 378 28.95 7.80 -36.74
N TRP A 379 28.01 7.90 -35.80
CA TRP A 379 27.32 9.15 -35.46
C TRP A 379 28.20 10.15 -34.70
N ALA A 380 29.31 9.71 -34.11
CA ALA A 380 30.22 10.52 -33.31
C ALA A 380 31.46 11.02 -34.08
N GLU A 381 31.91 10.31 -35.11
CA GLU A 381 33.22 10.52 -35.78
C GLU A 381 33.54 11.97 -36.19
N LYS A 382 32.52 12.74 -36.57
CA LYS A 382 32.66 14.12 -37.06
C LYS A 382 32.00 15.15 -36.13
N GLN A 383 31.54 14.71 -34.98
CA GLN A 383 30.84 15.56 -34.02
C GLN A 383 31.77 15.98 -32.91
N LYS A 384 31.58 17.19 -32.38
CA LYS A 384 32.30 17.64 -31.19
C LYS A 384 31.46 17.33 -29.95
N PRO A 385 32.02 16.62 -28.94
CA PRO A 385 31.29 16.35 -27.71
C PRO A 385 30.95 17.66 -27.00
N THR A 386 29.75 17.74 -26.44
CA THR A 386 29.29 18.86 -25.61
C THR A 386 29.90 18.81 -24.21
N LEU A 387 30.22 17.61 -23.75
CA LEU A 387 30.87 17.30 -22.48
C LEU A 387 31.75 16.05 -22.65
N THR A 388 32.93 16.07 -22.03
CA THR A 388 33.78 14.89 -21.84
C THR A 388 34.05 14.73 -20.36
N ILE A 389 33.91 13.52 -19.84
CA ILE A 389 34.21 13.19 -18.44
C ILE A 389 35.31 12.12 -18.45
N SER A 390 36.45 12.46 -17.86
CA SER A 390 37.56 11.50 -17.66
C SER A 390 37.56 10.98 -16.23
N TYR A 391 37.88 9.71 -16.04
CA TYR A 391 38.10 9.09 -14.72
C TYR A 391 39.12 7.95 -14.83
N VAL A 392 39.52 7.37 -13.69
CA VAL A 392 40.39 6.19 -13.64
C VAL A 392 39.52 4.97 -13.38
N ASN A 393 39.58 3.97 -14.25
CA ASN A 393 38.79 2.75 -14.15
C ASN A 393 39.46 1.71 -13.21
N GLU A 394 38.86 0.53 -13.09
CA GLU A 394 39.34 -0.55 -12.23
C GLU A 394 40.68 -1.16 -12.66
N TYR A 395 41.14 -0.86 -13.87
CA TYR A 395 42.43 -1.29 -14.42
C TYR A 395 43.52 -0.22 -14.25
N GLU A 396 43.24 0.84 -13.47
CA GLU A 396 44.10 2.02 -13.31
C GLU A 396 44.34 2.81 -14.61
N GLU A 397 43.49 2.59 -15.61
CA GLU A 397 43.56 3.26 -16.90
C GLU A 397 42.62 4.45 -16.95
N ARG A 398 43.03 5.47 -17.72
CA ARG A 398 42.19 6.64 -17.97
C ARG A 398 41.08 6.27 -18.95
N ALA A 399 39.83 6.33 -18.49
CA ALA A 399 38.64 6.18 -19.29
C ALA A 399 37.97 7.54 -19.56
N ASN A 400 37.27 7.66 -20.68
CA ASN A 400 36.54 8.87 -21.09
C ASN A 400 35.13 8.53 -21.53
N ILE A 401 34.17 9.34 -21.09
CA ILE A 401 32.78 9.30 -21.57
C ILE A 401 32.51 10.59 -22.33
N PHE A 402 32.03 10.47 -23.56
CA PHE A 402 31.76 11.56 -24.47
C PHE A 402 30.25 11.74 -24.64
N PHE A 403 29.76 12.97 -24.52
CA PHE A 403 28.34 13.30 -24.62
C PHE A 403 28.08 14.21 -25.82
N PHE A 404 27.00 13.98 -26.54
CA PHE A 404 26.67 14.67 -27.79
C PHE A 404 25.21 15.08 -27.84
N LYS A 405 24.95 16.23 -28.45
CA LYS A 405 23.62 16.71 -28.81
C LYS A 405 23.46 16.60 -30.32
N LEU A 406 22.67 15.62 -30.78
CA LEU A 406 22.45 15.29 -32.18
C LEU A 406 21.00 15.50 -32.63
#